data_AF-A0A918DSI1-F1
#
_entry.id   AF-A0A918DSI1-F1
#
_cell.length_a   1.000
_cell.length_b   1.000
_cell.length_c   1.000
_cell.angle_alpha   90.00
_cell.angle_beta   90.00
_cell.angle_gamma   90.00
#
_symmetry.space_group_name_H-M   'P 1'
#
loop_
_entity.id
_entity.type
_entity.pdbx_description
1 polymer ?
#
loop_
_entity_poly.entity_id
_entity_poly.type
_entity_poly.pdbx_seq_one_letter_code
_entity_poly.pdbx_strand_id
1 'polypeptide(L)'
;MARSSPTPPHRTPIRYVPVTLRGEEIGYLWAPATEESGGSAHYERRLGAAGDSFDAAVIWATRMGEESKAGRSPMEALHRWVGTPEDPLAGGIAEDAADRFATSYEALTEMANPGLADPREIMEWPASPPMDAPSRDSASLEYPFTTEEAVCYLPVVREASGDIVIGYLWAAVSDDAAGYYSTSEAGEAGPAAYLMWKSRLRQARCDGYSPMCALRYWIGMPEDPAAGKIPADAVERRASGLAELERLAGMR
;
A
#
# COMPACT_ATOMS: atom_id res chain seq x y z
N MET A 1 31.45 -16.48 25.84
CA MET A 1 31.15 -15.85 24.55
C MET A 1 29.67 -15.53 24.53
N ALA A 2 29.30 -14.26 24.63
CA ALA A 2 27.90 -13.84 24.50
C ALA A 2 27.50 -13.98 23.02
N ARG A 3 26.34 -14.57 22.74
CA ARG A 3 25.76 -14.54 21.39
C ARG A 3 25.07 -13.20 21.25
N SER A 4 25.46 -12.41 20.27
CA SER A 4 24.75 -11.17 19.95
C SER A 4 23.30 -11.51 19.60
N SER A 5 22.34 -10.94 20.34
CA SER A 5 20.94 -10.97 19.95
C SER A 5 20.80 -10.26 18.60
N PRO A 6 19.98 -10.76 17.65
CA PRO A 6 19.69 -10.03 16.44
C PRO A 6 19.00 -8.71 16.80
N THR A 7 19.48 -7.60 16.23
CA THR A 7 18.86 -6.28 16.37
C THR A 7 17.43 -6.35 15.83
N PRO A 8 16.40 -5.85 16.54
CA PRO A 8 15.05 -5.79 15.99
C PRO A 8 15.01 -4.89 14.74
N PRO A 9 14.19 -5.22 13.72
CA PRO A 9 14.26 -4.62 12.38
C PRO A 9 13.95 -3.11 12.33
N HIS A 10 13.43 -2.53 13.42
CA HIS A 10 13.00 -1.13 13.50
C HIS A 10 14.15 -0.13 13.77
N ARG A 11 15.41 -0.59 13.85
CA ARG A 11 16.60 0.26 14.13
C ARG A 11 17.65 0.26 13.02
N THR A 12 17.33 -0.26 11.85
CA THR A 12 18.20 -0.20 10.68
C THR A 12 18.27 1.24 10.16
N PRO A 13 19.45 1.87 10.11
CA PRO A 13 19.58 3.20 9.52
C PRO A 13 19.31 3.16 8.02
N ILE A 14 18.75 4.24 7.48
CA ILE A 14 18.36 4.33 6.08
C ILE A 14 18.97 5.56 5.39
N ARG A 15 19.23 5.42 4.09
CA ARG A 15 19.53 6.52 3.18
C ARG A 15 18.25 6.92 2.46
N TYR A 16 18.08 8.21 2.20
CA TYR A 16 16.94 8.69 1.44
C TYR A 16 17.27 9.94 0.61
N VAL A 17 16.53 10.15 -0.47
CA VAL A 17 16.60 11.32 -1.33
C VAL A 17 15.21 11.91 -1.57
N PRO A 18 15.08 13.25 -1.64
CA PRO A 18 13.79 13.90 -1.90
C PRO A 18 13.32 13.65 -3.33
N VAL A 19 12.03 13.39 -3.48
CA VAL A 19 11.32 13.37 -4.76
C VAL A 19 10.52 14.67 -4.86
N THR A 20 10.73 15.42 -5.94
CA THR A 20 10.04 16.69 -6.18
C THR A 20 9.16 16.64 -7.44
N LEU A 21 7.95 17.17 -7.35
CA LEU A 21 7.05 17.40 -8.48
C LEU A 21 6.81 18.91 -8.59
N ARG A 22 7.13 19.51 -9.74
CA ARG A 22 6.99 20.96 -10.01
C ARG A 22 7.68 21.85 -8.96
N GLY A 23 8.78 21.36 -8.39
CA GLY A 23 9.54 22.03 -7.32
C GLY A 23 9.03 21.81 -5.89
N GLU A 24 7.96 21.05 -5.68
CA GLU A 24 7.47 20.68 -4.35
C GLU A 24 7.90 19.28 -3.94
N GLU A 25 8.39 19.10 -2.71
CA GLU A 25 8.82 17.81 -2.16
C GLU A 25 7.60 16.94 -1.79
N ILE A 26 7.28 15.95 -2.63
CA ILE A 26 6.08 15.09 -2.50
C ILE A 26 6.33 13.77 -1.76
N GLY A 27 7.59 13.44 -1.48
CA GLY A 27 8.00 12.24 -0.77
C GLY A 27 9.50 11.97 -0.87
N TYR A 28 9.91 10.77 -0.50
CA TYR A 28 11.31 10.35 -0.47
C TYR A 28 11.48 8.93 -1.04
N LEU A 29 12.46 8.71 -1.92
CA LEU A 29 12.98 7.35 -2.11
C LEU A 29 13.92 7.04 -0.97
N TRP A 30 13.84 5.84 -0.41
CA TRP A 30 14.73 5.39 0.65
C TRP A 30 15.17 3.94 0.50
N ALA A 31 16.32 3.62 1.08
CA ALA A 31 16.93 2.31 1.09
C ALA A 31 17.67 2.05 2.41
N PRO A 32 17.82 0.78 2.85
CA PRO A 32 18.69 0.42 3.97
C PRO A 32 20.13 0.93 3.75
N ALA A 33 20.72 1.56 4.76
CA ALA A 33 22.04 2.19 4.63
C ALA A 33 23.22 1.19 4.58
N THR A 34 22.97 -0.09 4.84
CA THR A 34 23.96 -1.18 4.76
C THR A 34 23.38 -2.38 4.01
N GLU A 35 24.17 -3.01 3.16
CA GLU A 35 23.74 -4.20 2.40
C GLU A 35 23.46 -5.41 3.31
N GLU A 36 24.15 -5.50 4.45
CA GLU A 36 23.91 -6.52 5.49
C GLU A 36 22.49 -6.50 6.06
N SER A 37 21.78 -5.38 5.96
CA SER A 37 20.41 -5.26 6.45
C SER A 37 19.38 -6.02 5.59
N GLY A 38 19.74 -6.33 4.33
CA GLY A 38 18.80 -6.84 3.33
C GLY A 38 17.67 -5.85 2.99
N GLY A 39 16.79 -6.25 2.06
CA GLY A 39 15.59 -5.48 1.69
C GLY A 39 15.63 -4.91 0.27
N SER A 40 14.77 -3.91 0.02
CA SER A 40 14.63 -3.22 -1.26
C SER A 40 14.64 -1.70 -1.05
N ALA A 41 14.71 -0.94 -2.14
CA ALA A 41 14.40 0.48 -2.10
C ALA A 41 12.87 0.68 -2.12
N HIS A 42 12.39 1.72 -1.46
CA HIS A 42 10.97 2.01 -1.29
C HIS A 42 10.71 3.51 -1.44
N TYR A 43 9.43 3.89 -1.60
CA TYR A 43 9.00 5.28 -1.61
C TYR A 43 8.14 5.57 -0.38
N GLU A 44 8.52 6.60 0.38
CA GLU A 44 7.72 7.16 1.46
C GLU A 44 7.01 8.41 0.95
N ARG A 45 5.67 8.43 0.98
CA ARG A 45 4.86 9.57 0.54
C ARG A 45 4.83 10.64 1.63
N ARG A 46 4.96 11.91 1.25
CA ARG A 46 4.66 13.06 2.11
C ARG A 46 3.20 13.47 1.92
N LEU A 47 2.35 13.17 2.91
CA LEU A 47 0.91 13.44 2.89
C LEU A 47 0.58 14.93 2.99
N GLY A 48 1.48 15.73 3.58
CA GLY A 48 1.32 17.18 3.71
C GLY A 48 1.74 18.02 2.49
N ALA A 49 2.03 17.40 1.34
CA ALA A 49 2.30 18.11 0.09
C ALA A 49 1.01 18.61 -0.58
N ALA A 50 1.07 19.67 -1.36
CA ALA A 50 -0.09 20.27 -2.01
C ALA A 50 -0.55 19.46 -3.23
N GLY A 51 -1.58 18.64 -3.02
CA GLY A 51 -2.19 17.80 -4.05
C GLY A 51 -2.00 16.31 -3.76
N ASP A 52 -2.68 15.46 -4.53
CA ASP A 52 -2.62 14.02 -4.30
C ASP A 52 -1.40 13.40 -4.99
N SER A 53 -0.40 13.02 -4.21
CA SER A 53 0.81 12.31 -4.64
C SER A 53 0.66 10.78 -4.62
N PHE A 54 -0.56 10.23 -4.63
CA PHE A 54 -0.78 8.77 -4.68
C PHE A 54 -0.27 8.13 -5.99
N ASP A 55 -0.49 8.76 -7.15
CA ASP A 55 0.05 8.30 -8.44
C ASP A 55 1.59 8.16 -8.39
N ALA A 56 2.27 9.11 -7.74
CA ALA A 56 3.71 9.06 -7.53
C ALA A 56 4.12 7.82 -6.71
N ALA A 57 3.37 7.49 -5.65
CA ALA A 57 3.65 6.31 -4.84
C ALA A 57 3.52 5.00 -5.64
N VAL A 58 2.50 4.88 -6.49
CA VAL A 58 2.31 3.72 -7.37
C VAL A 58 3.44 3.61 -8.40
N ILE A 59 3.81 4.72 -9.04
CA ILE A 59 4.86 4.75 -10.05
C ILE A 59 6.23 4.43 -9.43
N TRP A 60 6.58 5.03 -8.29
CA TRP A 60 7.84 4.75 -7.62
C TRP A 60 7.93 3.33 -7.05
N ALA A 61 6.86 2.81 -6.44
CA ALA A 61 6.82 1.41 -5.99
C ALA A 61 7.02 0.43 -7.17
N THR A 62 6.43 0.75 -8.33
CA THR A 62 6.63 -0.04 -9.56
C THR A 62 8.09 0.02 -10.02
N ARG A 63 8.67 1.21 -10.14
CA ARG A 63 10.09 1.42 -10.50
C ARG A 63 11.03 0.63 -9.58
N MET A 64 10.88 0.76 -8.26
CA MET A 64 11.72 0.03 -7.30
C MET A 64 11.54 -1.49 -7.41
N GLY A 65 10.31 -1.96 -7.64
CA GLY A 65 10.03 -3.37 -7.91
C GLY A 65 10.66 -3.90 -9.21
N GLU A 66 10.83 -3.06 -10.23
CA GLU A 66 11.54 -3.41 -11.47
C GLU A 66 13.07 -3.44 -11.27
N GLU A 67 13.65 -2.48 -10.55
CA GLU A 67 15.09 -2.49 -10.24
C GLU A 67 15.46 -3.68 -9.34
N SER A 68 14.59 -4.06 -8.39
CA SER A 68 14.75 -5.27 -7.57
C SER A 68 14.69 -6.54 -8.42
N LYS A 69 13.74 -6.66 -9.36
CA LYS A 69 13.69 -7.78 -10.34
C LYS A 69 14.91 -7.83 -11.26
N ALA A 70 15.52 -6.68 -11.55
CA ALA A 70 16.77 -6.57 -12.30
C ALA A 70 18.02 -6.95 -11.47
N GLY A 71 17.85 -7.29 -10.18
CA GLY A 71 18.92 -7.75 -9.30
C GLY A 71 19.83 -6.64 -8.78
N ARG A 72 19.43 -5.37 -8.85
CA ARG A 72 20.20 -4.24 -8.30
C ARG A 72 20.18 -4.23 -6.78
N SER A 73 21.23 -3.67 -6.18
CA SER A 73 21.18 -3.33 -4.76
C SER A 73 20.18 -2.19 -4.50
N PRO A 74 19.61 -2.07 -3.28
CA PRO A 74 18.72 -0.97 -2.92
C PRO A 74 19.33 0.43 -3.16
N MET A 75 20.63 0.59 -2.90
CA MET A 75 21.33 1.85 -3.13
C MET A 75 21.52 2.15 -4.62
N GLU A 76 21.88 1.15 -5.43
CA GLU A 76 21.95 1.30 -6.89
C GLU A 76 20.58 1.65 -7.49
N ALA A 77 19.51 1.03 -6.99
CA ALA A 77 18.14 1.32 -7.41
C ALA A 77 17.74 2.77 -7.10
N LEU A 78 18.14 3.30 -5.94
CA LEU A 78 17.89 4.69 -5.53
C LEU A 78 18.71 5.68 -6.39
N HIS A 79 20.02 5.49 -6.50
CA HIS A 79 20.90 6.41 -7.24
C HIS A 79 20.63 6.45 -8.75
N ARG A 80 20.09 5.38 -9.33
CA ARG A 80 19.74 5.30 -10.75
C ARG A 80 18.74 6.36 -11.23
N TRP A 81 17.91 6.91 -10.33
CA TRP A 81 16.89 7.90 -10.68
C TRP A 81 17.31 9.35 -10.38
N VAL A 82 18.46 9.57 -9.76
CA VAL A 82 19.04 10.91 -9.52
C VAL A 82 19.36 11.56 -10.87
N GLY A 83 18.92 12.81 -11.06
CA GLY A 83 19.11 13.54 -12.32
C GLY A 83 18.24 13.06 -13.49
N THR A 84 17.32 12.12 -13.27
CA THR A 84 16.35 11.75 -14.32
C THR A 84 15.33 12.88 -14.53
N PRO A 85 14.88 13.15 -15.78
CA PRO A 85 13.86 14.16 -16.05
C PRO A 85 12.59 13.93 -15.23
N GLU A 86 11.99 15.02 -14.73
CA GLU A 86 10.78 14.99 -13.92
C GLU A 86 9.61 14.29 -14.63
N ASP A 87 9.03 13.30 -13.98
CA ASP A 87 7.80 12.65 -14.42
C ASP A 87 6.59 13.55 -14.11
N PRO A 88 5.65 13.76 -15.04
CA PRO A 88 4.53 14.69 -14.85
C PRO A 88 3.54 14.31 -13.74
N LEU A 89 3.60 13.07 -13.24
CA LEU A 89 2.80 12.55 -12.13
C LEU A 89 3.66 12.13 -10.94
N ALA A 90 4.80 11.46 -11.19
CA ALA A 90 5.67 10.93 -10.14
C ALA A 90 6.75 11.90 -9.65
N GLY A 91 6.94 13.04 -10.31
CA GLY A 91 8.06 13.93 -10.05
C GLY A 91 9.40 13.33 -10.47
N GLY A 92 10.48 13.92 -9.99
CA GLY A 92 11.85 13.51 -10.24
C GLY A 92 12.74 13.73 -9.03
N ILE A 93 14.01 13.35 -9.16
CA ILE A 93 15.05 13.56 -8.16
C ILE A 93 16.10 14.45 -8.82
N ALA A 94 16.37 15.62 -8.23
CA ALA A 94 17.31 16.59 -8.79
C ALA A 94 18.72 16.00 -8.97
N GLU A 95 19.48 16.47 -9.96
CA GLU A 95 20.84 16.00 -10.25
C GLU A 95 21.80 16.24 -9.06
N ASP A 96 21.56 17.29 -8.27
CA ASP A 96 22.30 17.66 -7.07
C ASP A 96 21.67 17.13 -5.77
N ALA A 97 20.67 16.24 -5.85
CA ALA A 97 20.01 15.66 -4.69
C ALA A 97 20.98 14.79 -3.87
N ALA A 98 21.43 15.32 -2.73
CA ALA A 98 22.34 14.62 -1.84
C ALA A 98 21.65 13.51 -1.02
N ASP A 99 22.35 12.39 -0.83
CA ASP A 99 21.96 11.31 0.09
C ASP A 99 21.79 11.83 1.53
N ARG A 100 20.54 11.94 1.97
CA ARG A 100 20.19 12.20 3.37
C ARG A 100 20.19 10.89 4.17
N PHE A 101 20.09 11.00 5.49
CA PHE A 101 20.18 9.88 6.42
C PHE A 101 19.11 9.99 7.50
N ALA A 102 18.44 8.88 7.81
CA ALA A 102 17.56 8.74 8.96
C ALA A 102 17.97 7.51 9.78
N THR A 103 17.76 7.57 11.09
CA THR A 103 18.15 6.52 12.04
C THR A 103 17.30 5.25 11.93
N SER A 104 16.11 5.36 11.33
CA SER A 104 15.16 4.27 11.08
C SER A 104 14.15 4.72 10.01
N TYR A 105 13.38 3.78 9.48
CA TYR A 105 12.19 4.07 8.66
C TYR A 105 11.17 4.92 9.43
N GLU A 106 10.88 4.58 10.68
CA GLU A 106 10.01 5.32 11.60
C GLU A 106 10.41 6.80 11.72
N ALA A 107 11.71 7.10 11.82
CA ALA A 107 12.21 8.47 11.84
C ALA A 107 12.05 9.22 10.51
N LEU A 108 11.99 8.51 9.38
CA LEU A 108 11.64 9.10 8.08
C LEU A 108 10.14 9.34 7.95
N THR A 109 9.29 8.41 8.40
CA THR A 109 7.83 8.56 8.40
C THR A 109 7.38 9.72 9.29
N GLU A 110 7.88 9.85 10.52
CA GLU A 110 7.55 11.00 11.38
C GLU A 110 8.09 12.33 10.80
N MET A 111 9.23 12.32 10.11
CA MET A 111 9.74 13.51 9.42
C MET A 111 8.88 13.89 8.20
N ALA A 112 8.39 12.90 7.44
CA ALA A 112 7.55 13.10 6.27
C ALA A 112 6.12 13.51 6.66
N ASN A 113 5.59 12.91 7.73
CA ASN A 113 4.18 12.91 8.12
C ASN A 113 4.05 13.14 9.64
N PRO A 114 4.49 14.31 10.16
CA PRO A 114 4.61 14.53 11.60
C PRO A 114 3.26 14.47 12.32
N GLY A 115 3.21 13.72 13.42
CA GLY A 115 1.97 13.50 14.18
C GLY A 115 0.95 12.59 13.49
N LEU A 116 1.29 11.96 12.37
CA LEU A 116 0.58 10.78 11.87
C LEU A 116 0.95 9.59 12.76
N ALA A 117 0.19 9.38 13.83
CA ALA A 117 0.42 8.26 14.75
C ALA A 117 0.53 6.94 13.98
N ASP A 118 1.51 6.08 14.32
CA ASP A 118 1.64 4.75 13.70
C ASP A 118 0.28 4.04 13.88
N PRO A 119 -0.37 3.55 12.81
CA PRO A 119 -1.61 2.79 12.91
C PRO A 119 -1.57 1.62 13.91
N ARG A 120 -0.37 1.14 14.29
CA ARG A 120 -0.12 0.15 15.35
C ARG A 120 -0.26 0.69 16.79
N GLU A 121 -0.09 1.99 17.03
CA GLU A 121 -0.24 2.59 18.37
C GLU A 121 -1.70 2.96 18.68
N ILE A 122 -2.52 3.24 17.66
CA ILE A 122 -3.92 3.67 17.81
C ILE A 122 -4.84 2.48 18.20
N MET A 123 -4.35 1.25 18.09
CA MET A 123 -5.11 0.03 18.36
C MET A 123 -4.34 -0.88 19.32
N GLU A 124 -4.94 -1.23 20.46
CA GLU A 124 -4.37 -2.27 21.35
C GLU A 124 -4.34 -3.62 20.63
N TRP A 125 -3.20 -3.91 20.00
CA TRP A 125 -2.97 -5.12 19.24
C TRP A 125 -2.98 -6.35 20.18
N PRO A 126 -3.79 -7.39 19.90
CA PRO A 126 -3.70 -8.63 20.67
C PRO A 126 -2.31 -9.24 20.46
N ALA A 127 -1.57 -9.39 21.57
CA ALA A 127 -0.15 -9.77 21.56
C ALA A 127 0.18 -10.84 20.49
N SER A 128 1.25 -10.59 19.73
CA SER A 128 1.66 -11.42 18.60
C SER A 128 1.56 -12.91 18.92
N PRO A 129 0.97 -13.73 18.03
CA PRO A 129 0.90 -15.18 18.26
C PRO A 129 2.30 -15.73 18.51
N PRO A 130 2.44 -16.78 19.34
CA PRO A 130 3.74 -17.32 19.73
C PRO A 130 4.57 -17.65 18.48
N MET A 131 5.87 -17.38 18.58
CA MET A 131 6.85 -17.47 17.49
C MET A 131 6.99 -18.88 16.88
N ASP A 132 6.42 -19.89 17.53
CA ASP A 132 6.30 -21.28 17.08
C ASP A 132 5.03 -21.56 16.24
N ALA A 133 4.24 -20.54 15.90
CA ALA A 133 3.23 -20.67 14.86
C ALA A 133 3.90 -21.19 13.58
N PRO A 134 3.40 -22.27 12.94
CA PRO A 134 4.06 -22.87 11.81
C PRO A 134 4.27 -21.80 10.74
N SER A 135 5.52 -21.67 10.27
CA SER A 135 5.87 -20.70 9.23
C SER A 135 4.83 -20.81 8.13
N ARG A 136 4.01 -19.77 7.97
CA ARG A 136 3.18 -19.66 6.77
C ARG A 136 4.17 -19.72 5.63
N ASP A 137 3.98 -20.70 4.74
CA ASP A 137 4.78 -20.83 3.53
C ASP A 137 4.83 -19.48 2.80
N SER A 138 5.81 -19.34 1.90
CA SER A 138 5.96 -18.22 0.97
C SER A 138 4.82 -18.15 -0.06
N ALA A 139 3.58 -18.15 0.44
CA ALA A 139 2.36 -18.50 -0.23
C ALA A 139 1.60 -17.23 -0.60
N SER A 140 1.91 -16.73 -1.80
CA SER A 140 1.29 -15.58 -2.46
C SER A 140 1.37 -14.25 -1.71
N LEU A 141 1.96 -13.24 -2.35
CA LEU A 141 1.84 -11.85 -1.90
C LEU A 141 0.43 -11.28 -2.09
N GLU A 142 -0.48 -12.02 -2.74
CA GLU A 142 -1.88 -11.65 -2.96
C GLU A 142 -2.80 -12.60 -2.17
N TYR A 143 -3.85 -12.07 -1.54
CA TYR A 143 -4.96 -12.90 -1.06
C TYR A 143 -5.54 -13.73 -2.24
N PRO A 144 -5.99 -14.98 -2.01
CA PRO A 144 -6.83 -15.68 -2.98
C PRO A 144 -8.02 -14.81 -3.43
N PHE A 145 -8.23 -14.74 -4.74
CA PHE A 145 -9.35 -13.96 -5.33
C PHE A 145 -10.65 -14.78 -5.43
N THR A 146 -10.66 -16.02 -4.95
CA THR A 146 -11.80 -16.95 -5.06
C THR A 146 -12.09 -17.60 -3.72
N THR A 147 -13.36 -17.67 -3.35
CA THR A 147 -13.85 -18.42 -2.19
C THR A 147 -15.28 -18.93 -2.44
N GLU A 148 -15.60 -20.09 -1.87
CA GLU A 148 -16.96 -20.64 -1.77
C GLU A 148 -17.66 -20.19 -0.46
N GLU A 149 -16.92 -19.54 0.44
CA GLU A 149 -17.41 -19.08 1.73
C GLU A 149 -18.19 -17.76 1.63
N ALA A 150 -18.97 -17.46 2.66
CA ALA A 150 -19.64 -16.18 2.78
C ALA A 150 -18.63 -15.02 2.86
N VAL A 151 -18.92 -13.94 2.14
CA VAL A 151 -18.07 -12.74 2.08
C VAL A 151 -18.74 -11.55 2.75
N CYS A 152 -17.96 -10.73 3.44
CA CYS A 152 -18.34 -9.35 3.76
C CYS A 152 -17.88 -8.42 2.64
N TYR A 153 -18.66 -7.36 2.38
CA TYR A 153 -18.36 -6.38 1.34
C TYR A 153 -18.76 -4.96 1.76
N LEU A 154 -18.07 -3.98 1.17
CA LEU A 154 -18.28 -2.55 1.34
C LEU A 154 -18.39 -1.87 -0.03
N PRO A 155 -19.31 -0.89 -0.21
CA PRO A 155 -19.42 -0.14 -1.45
C PRO A 155 -18.22 0.79 -1.61
N VAL A 156 -17.65 0.80 -2.81
CA VAL A 156 -16.69 1.79 -3.26
C VAL A 156 -17.43 2.81 -4.13
N VAL A 157 -17.43 4.07 -3.71
CA VAL A 157 -18.13 5.18 -4.38
C VAL A 157 -17.16 6.19 -4.96
N ARG A 158 -17.66 7.05 -5.87
CA ARG A 158 -16.88 8.13 -6.46
C ARG A 158 -17.69 9.43 -6.54
N GLU A 159 -17.33 10.44 -5.76
CA GLU A 159 -18.00 11.75 -5.74
C GLU A 159 -17.90 12.45 -7.10
N ALA A 160 -16.76 12.31 -7.80
CA ALA A 160 -16.54 12.91 -9.12
C ALA A 160 -17.54 12.44 -10.21
N SER A 161 -18.28 11.36 -9.95
CA SER A 161 -19.33 10.83 -10.83
C SER A 161 -20.75 10.97 -10.26
N GLY A 162 -20.93 11.62 -9.11
CA GLY A 162 -22.22 11.80 -8.44
C GLY A 162 -22.59 10.64 -7.51
N ASP A 163 -21.66 10.24 -6.64
CA ASP A 163 -21.83 9.17 -5.64
C ASP A 163 -22.20 7.79 -6.20
N ILE A 164 -21.79 7.51 -7.44
CA ILE A 164 -21.99 6.21 -8.09
C ILE A 164 -21.13 5.15 -7.39
N VAL A 165 -21.73 3.99 -7.09
CA VAL A 165 -21.03 2.79 -6.63
C VAL A 165 -20.26 2.19 -7.80
N ILE A 166 -18.95 2.41 -7.85
CA ILE A 166 -18.06 1.91 -8.91
C ILE A 166 -17.58 0.48 -8.65
N GLY A 167 -17.82 -0.07 -7.46
CA GLY A 167 -17.51 -1.45 -7.13
C GLY A 167 -17.76 -1.82 -5.68
N TYR A 168 -17.36 -3.03 -5.33
CA TYR A 168 -17.40 -3.57 -3.98
C TYR A 168 -16.02 -4.14 -3.63
N LEU A 169 -15.42 -3.62 -2.56
CA LEU A 169 -14.30 -4.27 -1.89
C LEU A 169 -14.88 -5.39 -1.01
N TRP A 170 -14.28 -6.57 -1.03
CA TRP A 170 -14.79 -7.74 -0.31
C TRP A 170 -13.69 -8.59 0.33
N ALA A 171 -14.07 -9.29 1.40
CA ALA A 171 -13.25 -10.24 2.13
C ALA A 171 -14.08 -11.45 2.57
N ALA A 172 -13.50 -12.64 2.54
CA ALA A 172 -14.10 -13.83 3.12
C ALA A 172 -14.24 -13.72 4.64
N VAL A 173 -15.30 -14.30 5.19
CA VAL A 173 -15.53 -14.31 6.65
C VAL A 173 -14.74 -15.42 7.35
N SER A 174 -14.46 -16.53 6.66
CA SER A 174 -13.92 -17.77 7.22
C SER A 174 -12.53 -18.18 6.70
N ASP A 175 -12.07 -17.62 5.58
CA ASP A 175 -10.78 -17.96 4.95
C ASP A 175 -9.93 -16.71 4.64
N ASP A 176 -8.82 -16.89 3.89
CA ASP A 176 -7.85 -15.85 3.58
C ASP A 176 -8.15 -15.09 2.26
N ALA A 177 -9.32 -15.24 1.65
CA ALA A 177 -9.65 -14.62 0.36
C ALA A 177 -10.13 -13.16 0.47
N ALA A 178 -9.71 -12.32 -0.47
CA ALA A 178 -10.14 -10.93 -0.60
C ALA A 178 -10.06 -10.45 -2.05
N GLY A 179 -10.86 -9.45 -2.41
CA GLY A 179 -10.85 -8.90 -3.76
C GLY A 179 -11.68 -7.64 -3.91
N TYR A 180 -11.79 -7.20 -5.16
CA TYR A 180 -12.63 -6.11 -5.59
C TYR A 180 -13.37 -6.53 -6.86
N TYR A 181 -14.67 -6.24 -6.91
CA TYR A 181 -15.46 -6.34 -8.14
C TYR A 181 -15.94 -4.94 -8.55
N SER A 182 -15.64 -4.53 -9.78
CA SER A 182 -16.22 -3.33 -10.38
C SER A 182 -17.71 -3.54 -10.69
N THR A 183 -18.55 -2.55 -10.48
CA THR A 183 -19.92 -2.58 -10.98
C THR A 183 -19.95 -2.43 -12.51
N SER A 184 -21.02 -2.91 -13.16
CA SER A 184 -21.27 -2.62 -14.57
C SER A 184 -21.49 -1.11 -14.84
N GLU A 185 -21.98 -0.36 -13.84
CA GLU A 185 -22.16 1.10 -13.88
C GLU A 185 -20.83 1.87 -13.85
N ALA A 186 -19.74 1.26 -13.38
CA ALA A 186 -18.42 1.90 -13.30
C ALA A 186 -17.82 2.25 -14.67
N GLY A 187 -18.27 1.58 -15.75
CA GLY A 187 -17.77 1.81 -17.11
C GLY A 187 -16.24 1.79 -17.19
N GLU A 188 -15.67 2.84 -17.79
CA GLU A 188 -14.21 3.00 -17.95
C GLU A 188 -13.45 3.19 -16.63
N ALA A 189 -14.12 3.57 -15.53
CA ALA A 189 -13.47 3.68 -14.22
C ALA A 189 -13.22 2.31 -13.56
N GLY A 190 -14.00 1.27 -13.92
CA GLY A 190 -13.93 -0.07 -13.32
C GLY A 190 -12.55 -0.71 -13.37
N PRO A 191 -11.88 -0.79 -14.55
CA PRO A 191 -10.54 -1.38 -14.67
C PRO A 191 -9.46 -0.64 -13.86
N ALA A 192 -9.52 0.70 -13.83
CA ALA A 192 -8.56 1.50 -13.07
C ALA A 192 -8.72 1.28 -11.56
N ALA A 193 -9.97 1.33 -11.06
CA ALA A 193 -10.28 1.03 -9.66
C ALA A 193 -9.88 -0.40 -9.27
N TYR A 194 -10.11 -1.40 -10.13
CA TYR A 194 -9.70 -2.78 -9.89
C TYR A 194 -8.19 -2.92 -9.68
N LEU A 195 -7.36 -2.28 -10.51
CA LEU A 195 -5.91 -2.34 -10.36
C LEU A 195 -5.44 -1.69 -9.05
N MET A 196 -6.04 -0.57 -8.66
CA MET A 196 -5.71 0.12 -7.41
C MET A 196 -6.13 -0.67 -6.18
N TRP A 197 -7.36 -1.19 -6.13
CA TRP A 197 -7.83 -2.03 -5.03
C TRP A 197 -7.07 -3.35 -4.93
N LYS A 198 -6.69 -3.97 -6.07
CA LYS A 198 -5.79 -5.12 -6.07
C LYS A 198 -4.42 -4.78 -5.47
N SER A 199 -3.84 -3.64 -5.83
CA SER A 199 -2.56 -3.18 -5.26
C SER A 199 -2.65 -2.94 -3.75
N ARG A 200 -3.71 -2.27 -3.29
CA ARG A 200 -4.00 -2.02 -1.87
C ARG A 200 -4.17 -3.30 -1.05
N LEU A 201 -4.90 -4.28 -1.59
CA LEU A 201 -5.06 -5.59 -0.96
C LEU A 201 -3.74 -6.37 -0.90
N ARG A 202 -2.94 -6.33 -1.97
CA ARG A 202 -1.60 -6.93 -1.99
C ARG A 202 -0.70 -6.30 -0.92
N GLN A 203 -0.69 -4.97 -0.80
CA GLN A 203 0.08 -4.27 0.23
C GLN A 203 -0.39 -4.69 1.64
N ALA A 204 -1.70 -4.71 1.88
CA ALA A 204 -2.25 -5.20 3.14
C ALA A 204 -1.84 -6.66 3.46
N ARG A 205 -1.72 -7.54 2.45
CA ARG A 205 -1.21 -8.91 2.65
C ARG A 205 0.26 -8.93 3.05
N CYS A 206 1.09 -8.09 2.42
CA CYS A 206 2.51 -7.92 2.76
C CYS A 206 2.69 -7.40 4.20
N ASP A 207 1.84 -6.46 4.62
CA ASP A 207 1.84 -5.88 5.97
C ASP A 207 1.22 -6.80 7.04
N GLY A 208 0.77 -7.99 6.64
CA GLY A 208 0.29 -9.03 7.55
C GLY A 208 -1.19 -8.92 7.96
N TYR A 209 -1.97 -8.04 7.35
CA TYR A 209 -3.41 -7.95 7.61
C TYR A 209 -4.14 -9.24 7.18
N SER A 210 -5.23 -9.58 7.88
CA SER A 210 -6.23 -10.53 7.38
C SER A 210 -7.16 -9.85 6.36
N PRO A 211 -7.89 -10.61 5.52
CA PRO A 211 -8.88 -10.06 4.58
C PRO A 211 -9.85 -9.08 5.23
N MET A 212 -10.44 -9.48 6.36
CA MET A 212 -11.43 -8.67 7.09
C MET A 212 -10.83 -7.40 7.69
N CYS A 213 -9.56 -7.43 8.12
CA CYS A 213 -8.88 -6.21 8.56
C CYS A 213 -8.55 -5.29 7.38
N ALA A 214 -8.08 -5.85 6.26
CA ALA A 214 -7.82 -5.11 5.04
C ALA A 214 -9.09 -4.44 4.48
N LEU A 215 -10.24 -5.14 4.51
CA LEU A 215 -11.55 -4.59 4.13
C LEU A 215 -11.94 -3.37 4.99
N ARG A 216 -11.77 -3.48 6.32
CA ARG A 216 -12.15 -2.44 7.29
C ARG A 216 -11.23 -1.23 7.31
N TYR A 217 -9.94 -1.44 7.05
CA TYR A 217 -8.90 -0.40 7.08
C TYR A 217 -9.22 0.81 6.18
N TRP A 218 -9.90 0.58 5.05
CA TRP A 218 -10.19 1.60 4.06
C TRP A 218 -11.48 2.40 4.30
N ILE A 219 -12.25 2.10 5.36
CA ILE A 219 -13.48 2.83 5.70
C ILE A 219 -13.15 4.27 6.07
N GLY A 220 -13.79 5.24 5.40
CA GLY A 220 -13.63 6.67 5.69
C GLY A 220 -12.30 7.28 5.27
N MET A 221 -11.46 6.53 4.54
CA MET A 221 -10.25 7.09 3.92
C MET A 221 -10.62 8.11 2.81
N PRO A 222 -9.74 9.08 2.51
CA PRO A 222 -9.96 10.05 1.43
C PRO A 222 -10.24 9.41 0.06
N GLU A 223 -10.95 10.14 -0.80
CA GLU A 223 -11.24 9.67 -2.17
C GLU A 223 -9.99 9.64 -3.05
N ASP A 224 -9.82 8.50 -3.72
CA ASP A 224 -8.79 8.27 -4.72
C ASP A 224 -9.26 8.68 -6.13
N PRO A 225 -8.48 9.50 -6.85
CA PRO A 225 -8.58 9.61 -8.30
C PRO A 225 -8.27 8.24 -8.94
N ALA A 226 -9.23 7.71 -9.70
CA ALA A 226 -9.36 6.31 -10.12
C ALA A 226 -10.16 5.43 -9.14
N ALA A 227 -9.63 5.08 -7.97
CA ALA A 227 -10.20 4.00 -7.15
C ALA A 227 -11.42 4.36 -6.29
N GLY A 228 -11.75 5.65 -6.14
CA GLY A 228 -12.84 6.10 -5.27
C GLY A 228 -12.53 5.95 -3.78
N LYS A 229 -13.57 5.92 -2.95
CA LYS A 229 -13.49 5.71 -1.48
C LYS A 229 -14.53 4.71 -0.99
N ILE A 230 -14.31 4.19 0.21
CA ILE A 230 -15.37 3.60 1.02
C ILE A 230 -15.87 4.69 1.98
N PRO A 231 -17.16 5.07 1.96
CA PRO A 231 -17.71 6.10 2.86
C PRO A 231 -17.44 5.83 4.34
N ALA A 232 -17.30 6.88 5.16
CA ALA A 232 -17.07 6.75 6.60
C ALA A 232 -18.28 6.14 7.36
N ASP A 233 -19.47 6.25 6.78
CA ASP A 233 -20.73 5.66 7.24
C ASP A 233 -21.08 4.34 6.52
N ALA A 234 -20.15 3.79 5.72
CA ALA A 234 -20.37 2.55 4.99
C ALA A 234 -20.61 1.37 5.94
N VAL A 235 -21.80 0.78 5.84
CA VAL A 235 -22.18 -0.40 6.63
C VAL A 235 -21.64 -1.66 5.95
N GLU A 236 -20.87 -2.47 6.68
CA GLU A 236 -20.48 -3.81 6.25
C GLU A 236 -21.72 -4.65 5.91
N ARG A 237 -21.78 -5.13 4.67
CA ARG A 237 -22.82 -6.06 4.21
C ARG A 237 -22.23 -7.45 4.02
N ARG A 238 -23.09 -8.47 4.01
CA ARG A 238 -22.69 -9.86 3.82
C ARG A 238 -23.43 -10.46 2.64
N ALA A 239 -22.72 -11.27 1.86
CA ALA A 239 -23.24 -12.13 0.81
C ALA A 239 -22.93 -13.59 1.15
N SER A 240 -23.72 -14.54 0.65
CA SER A 240 -23.53 -15.98 0.90
C SER A 240 -22.31 -16.56 0.19
N GLY A 241 -21.72 -15.83 -0.77
CA GLY A 241 -20.52 -16.17 -1.52
C GLY A 241 -20.34 -15.27 -2.74
N LEU A 242 -19.24 -15.42 -3.48
CA LEU A 242 -18.89 -14.53 -4.59
C LEU A 242 -19.97 -14.43 -5.68
N ALA A 243 -20.61 -15.55 -6.03
CA ALA A 243 -21.67 -15.55 -7.04
C ALA A 243 -22.87 -14.66 -6.70
N GLU A 244 -23.13 -14.35 -5.42
CA GLU A 244 -24.13 -13.33 -5.04
C GLU A 244 -23.58 -11.91 -5.21
N LEU A 245 -22.32 -11.68 -4.83
CA LEU A 245 -21.67 -10.39 -4.97
C LEU A 245 -21.48 -9.98 -6.44
N GLU A 246 -21.16 -10.93 -7.34
CA GLU A 246 -21.09 -10.72 -8.78
C GLU A 246 -22.43 -10.25 -9.35
N ARG A 247 -23.55 -10.86 -8.91
CA ARG A 247 -24.91 -10.41 -9.27
C ARG A 247 -25.20 -9.00 -8.76
N LEU A 248 -24.75 -8.65 -7.55
CA LEU A 248 -24.88 -7.29 -6.99
C LEU A 248 -24.01 -6.26 -7.73
N ALA A 249 -22.88 -6.69 -8.30
CA ALA A 249 -22.04 -5.88 -9.19
C ALA A 249 -22.60 -5.75 -10.61
N GLY A 250 -23.66 -6.49 -10.97
CA GLY A 250 -24.17 -6.54 -12.34
C GLY A 250 -23.25 -7.28 -13.31
N MET A 251 -22.32 -8.09 -12.79
CA MET A 251 -21.50 -9.03 -13.57
C MET A 251 -22.34 -10.28 -13.88
N ARG A 252 -22.09 -10.91 -15.04
CA ARG A 252 -22.94 -11.98 -15.59
C ARG A 252 -22.13 -13.05 -16.32
#